data_AF-A0A8J4X4L3-F1
#
_entry.id   AF-A0A8J4X4L3-F1
#
_cell.length_a   1.000
_cell.length_b   1.000
_cell.length_c   1.000
_cell.angle_alpha   90.00
_cell.angle_beta   90.00
_cell.angle_gamma   90.00
#
_symmetry.space_group_name_H-M   'P 1'
#
loop_
_entity.id
_entity.type
_entity.pdbx_description
1 polymer ?
#
loop_
_entity_poly.entity_id
_entity_poly.type
_entity_poly.pdbx_seq_one_letter_code
_entity_poly.pdbx_strand_id
1 'polypeptide(L)'
;DSIGPLSHMGIMGTRVILLLLVLCVCGVSCILRSAPRVALAFKDLMDTRTARPFSLSFNTTDYRILHMDQDQGRLYLGSREYLVSLDMQNVNKEPLIIHWPAPTQRKGECQMTGKGKHGECANFVRMIEPWNRTHLYTCGTGAYKPICTFINRGWKAEDYLFRLVPGYVDSGKGRCSYDPNHEDVAALINGNLYAGVHVDFMGADPAIFRMMGSRPAIRTEQSDSRWLNEPVFIQIKQIPDSSEANDDKLYFFFREKSQDSGGTASPSVLARVGRVCLNDEGGQKSLVNKWTTFLKARLVCSVMGDDGVETFFDELRDVFIQSTQDERNPMVYGVFSTAGSVFKGSAVCVYSMADIRNVFNGPFAHKHGHNYQWTMYTGKIPYPRPGTCPGGTFTPNLQSSKAFSDEAVNFIRAHPLMYHPVYPTHKRPLVVRSGVDYRFTTIAVDQVDAVDGRYEVFFLGTDRGTVQKVIVLPKDPTTMEELTLEEVEVFRTSVPVKTMRISAKRQQLYVSSDAGLTQVSLHRCGVYGKACSDCCLARDPYCAWDGESCTPFTQATKRRSRRQDVKHGDPLRQCRGFNAKVEKKLKETVQFGVEGSSTFLECVPRSPQATVKWLYQKDGRRKV
;
A
#
# COMPACT_ATOMS: atom_id res chain seq x y z
N ASP A 1 55.70 -54.21 -1.90
CA ASP A 1 55.33 -55.35 -2.75
C ASP A 1 53.84 -55.63 -2.75
N SER A 2 53.24 -55.44 -3.93
CA SER A 2 52.31 -56.35 -4.62
C SER A 2 51.00 -56.81 -3.95
N ILE A 3 49.92 -56.11 -4.29
CA ILE A 3 48.70 -56.53 -5.03
C ILE A 3 47.97 -57.85 -4.63
N GLY A 4 46.77 -57.69 -4.02
CA GLY A 4 45.43 -58.21 -4.43
C GLY A 4 45.00 -59.67 -4.11
N PRO A 5 43.69 -60.04 -4.21
CA PRO A 5 42.47 -59.23 -4.40
C PRO A 5 41.31 -59.53 -3.40
N LEU A 6 40.32 -58.62 -3.34
CA LEU A 6 39.05 -58.77 -2.62
C LEU A 6 37.88 -58.82 -3.61
N SER A 7 36.94 -59.72 -3.33
CA SER A 7 35.82 -60.17 -4.13
C SER A 7 34.56 -59.29 -4.05
N HIS A 8 33.77 -59.36 -5.13
CA HIS A 8 32.39 -58.89 -5.36
C HIS A 8 31.42 -58.88 -4.16
N MET A 9 30.62 -57.80 -4.03
CA MET A 9 29.15 -57.81 -4.13
C MET A 9 28.53 -56.42 -3.86
N GLY A 10 27.52 -56.03 -4.65
CA GLY A 10 26.44 -55.17 -4.14
C GLY A 10 26.25 -53.75 -4.70
N ILE A 11 26.39 -53.52 -6.01
CA ILE A 11 25.85 -52.31 -6.67
C ILE A 11 24.32 -52.49 -6.83
N MET A 12 23.56 -52.30 -5.75
CA MET A 12 22.09 -52.25 -5.82
C MET A 12 21.45 -51.26 -4.84
N GLY A 13 22.24 -50.46 -4.11
CA GLY A 13 21.73 -49.51 -3.10
C GLY A 13 21.56 -48.06 -3.59
N THR A 14 22.25 -47.65 -4.65
CA THR A 14 22.34 -46.21 -5.01
C THR A 14 21.30 -45.73 -6.02
N ARG A 15 20.68 -46.61 -6.80
CA ARG A 15 19.63 -46.21 -7.77
C ARG A 15 18.25 -46.04 -7.14
N VAL A 16 17.95 -46.75 -6.05
CA VAL A 16 16.65 -46.66 -5.36
C VAL A 16 16.55 -45.37 -4.53
N ILE A 17 17.65 -44.91 -3.95
CA ILE A 17 17.69 -43.67 -3.16
C ILE A 17 17.55 -42.43 -4.08
N LEU A 18 18.12 -42.46 -5.29
CA LEU A 18 17.97 -41.36 -6.24
C LEU A 18 16.54 -41.29 -6.82
N LEU A 19 15.86 -42.43 -7.01
CA LEU A 19 14.46 -42.45 -7.43
C LEU A 19 13.51 -41.95 -6.33
N LEU A 20 13.79 -42.26 -5.05
CA LEU A 20 13.02 -41.75 -3.91
C LEU A 20 13.22 -40.24 -3.69
N LEU A 21 14.42 -39.72 -3.95
CA LEU A 21 14.67 -38.27 -3.94
C LEU A 21 14.01 -37.55 -5.13
N VAL A 22 13.85 -38.20 -6.29
CA VAL A 22 13.13 -37.62 -7.44
C VAL A 22 11.60 -37.73 -7.26
N LEU A 23 11.10 -38.79 -6.62
CA LEU A 23 9.66 -38.96 -6.33
C LEU A 23 9.18 -38.10 -5.15
N CYS A 24 10.05 -37.72 -4.22
CA CYS A 24 9.71 -36.78 -3.13
C CYS A 24 9.63 -35.31 -3.60
N VAL A 25 10.06 -34.99 -4.83
CA VAL A 25 9.94 -33.65 -5.44
C VAL A 25 8.56 -33.42 -6.08
N CYS A 26 7.70 -34.43 -6.18
CA CYS A 26 6.37 -34.31 -6.80
C CYS A 26 5.19 -34.45 -5.80
N GLY A 27 5.44 -34.34 -4.50
CA GLY A 27 4.42 -34.46 -3.45
C GLY A 27 4.09 -33.17 -2.69
N VAL A 28 4.74 -32.05 -3.02
CA VAL A 28 4.29 -30.74 -2.53
C VAL A 28 3.15 -30.35 -3.44
N SER A 29 1.93 -30.25 -2.91
CA SER A 29 0.88 -29.48 -3.53
C SER A 29 1.47 -28.13 -3.89
N CYS A 30 1.88 -27.95 -5.15
CA CYS A 30 2.18 -26.65 -5.72
C CYS A 30 0.90 -25.87 -5.48
N ILE A 31 0.87 -25.06 -4.42
CA ILE A 31 -0.15 -24.04 -4.22
C ILE A 31 -0.22 -23.36 -5.56
N LEU A 32 -1.36 -23.55 -6.24
CA LEU A 32 -1.58 -23.14 -7.61
C LEU A 32 -1.17 -21.67 -7.64
N ARG A 33 -0.01 -21.37 -8.22
CA ARG A 33 0.52 -20.00 -8.26
C ARG A 33 -0.58 -19.18 -8.90
N SER A 34 -1.09 -18.15 -8.21
CA SER A 34 -2.01 -17.19 -8.82
C SER A 34 -1.21 -16.34 -9.81
N ALA A 35 -0.82 -16.97 -10.92
CA ALA A 35 -0.14 -16.33 -12.02
C ALA A 35 -1.09 -15.27 -12.59
N PRO A 36 -0.61 -14.07 -12.94
CA PRO A 36 -1.45 -13.06 -13.56
C PRO A 36 -2.07 -13.61 -14.84
N ARG A 37 -3.35 -13.29 -15.07
CA ARG A 37 -4.05 -13.64 -16.32
C ARG A 37 -3.33 -13.03 -17.52
N VAL A 38 -2.79 -11.83 -17.38
CA VAL A 38 -1.91 -11.16 -18.36
C VAL A 38 -0.71 -10.54 -17.63
N ALA A 39 0.50 -10.83 -18.09
CA ALA A 39 1.72 -10.14 -17.66
C ALA A 39 2.25 -9.29 -18.82
N LEU A 40 2.57 -8.02 -18.56
CA LEU A 40 3.15 -7.12 -19.55
C LEU A 40 4.51 -6.61 -19.05
N ALA A 41 5.55 -6.89 -19.83
CA ALA A 41 6.85 -6.27 -19.62
C ALA A 41 6.77 -4.77 -19.94
N PHE A 42 7.74 -3.99 -19.49
CA PHE A 42 7.72 -2.53 -19.65
C PHE A 42 7.53 -2.09 -21.11
N LYS A 43 8.19 -2.77 -22.05
CA LYS A 43 8.07 -2.48 -23.49
C LYS A 43 6.65 -2.72 -24.00
N ASP A 44 6.06 -3.86 -23.67
CA ASP A 44 4.70 -4.21 -24.08
C ASP A 44 3.67 -3.25 -23.49
N LEU A 45 3.87 -2.84 -22.23
CA LEU A 45 3.05 -1.82 -21.59
C LEU A 45 3.10 -0.48 -22.35
N MET A 46 4.28 -0.02 -22.77
CA MET A 46 4.41 1.21 -23.58
C MET A 46 3.70 1.08 -24.93
N ASP A 47 3.79 -0.09 -25.57
CA ASP A 47 3.16 -0.35 -26.88
C ASP A 47 1.63 -0.29 -26.81
N THR A 48 1.02 -0.57 -25.64
CA THR A 48 -0.43 -0.39 -25.43
C THR A 48 -0.88 1.08 -25.42
N ARG A 49 0.06 2.03 -25.26
CA ARG A 49 -0.21 3.47 -25.06
C ARG A 49 -1.11 3.79 -23.85
N THR A 50 -1.23 2.88 -22.90
CA THR A 50 -1.99 3.08 -21.66
C THR A 50 -1.13 3.45 -20.47
N ALA A 51 0.16 3.69 -20.67
CA ALA A 51 1.08 4.16 -19.65
C ALA A 51 1.95 5.31 -20.18
N ARG A 52 2.33 6.21 -19.29
CA ARG A 52 3.20 7.36 -19.58
C ARG A 52 4.22 7.52 -18.46
N PRO A 53 5.48 7.11 -18.68
CA PRO A 53 6.54 7.37 -17.73
C PRO A 53 6.90 8.86 -17.75
N PHE A 54 7.30 9.36 -16.59
CA PHE A 54 7.80 10.69 -16.33
C PHE A 54 9.04 10.58 -15.43
N SER A 55 10.12 11.22 -15.84
CA SER A 55 11.31 11.44 -15.03
C SER A 55 11.89 12.79 -15.39
N LEU A 56 12.53 13.46 -14.44
CA LEU A 56 13.28 14.67 -14.73
C LEU A 56 14.48 14.35 -15.65
N SER A 57 14.80 15.24 -16.58
CA SER A 57 15.86 15.04 -17.56
C SER A 57 17.28 15.06 -16.96
N PHE A 58 17.40 15.63 -15.76
CA PHE A 58 18.62 15.66 -14.96
C PHE A 58 18.57 14.62 -13.84
N ASN A 59 19.75 14.24 -13.33
CA ASN A 59 19.87 13.17 -12.34
C ASN A 59 19.27 13.59 -10.99
N THR A 60 18.13 13.00 -10.64
CA THR A 60 17.46 13.11 -9.34
C THR A 60 16.84 11.76 -8.99
N THR A 61 16.50 11.57 -7.72
CA THR A 61 15.95 10.32 -7.18
C THR A 61 14.86 10.61 -6.16
N ASP A 62 14.31 9.55 -5.55
CA ASP A 62 13.36 9.63 -4.44
C ASP A 62 12.07 10.38 -4.78
N TYR A 63 11.39 10.00 -5.87
CA TYR A 63 10.06 10.51 -6.25
C TYR A 63 9.00 9.99 -5.25
N ARG A 64 9.08 10.41 -3.99
CA ARG A 64 8.36 9.78 -2.88
C ARG A 64 7.01 10.43 -2.62
N ILE A 65 6.95 11.76 -2.63
CA ILE A 65 5.74 12.47 -2.19
C ILE A 65 4.83 12.70 -3.39
N LEU A 66 3.61 12.14 -3.33
CA LEU A 66 2.56 12.34 -4.31
C LEU A 66 1.31 12.92 -3.65
N HIS A 67 1.02 14.19 -3.94
CA HIS A 67 -0.20 14.86 -3.51
C HIS A 67 -1.10 15.14 -4.72
N MET A 68 -2.28 14.50 -4.74
CA MET A 68 -3.27 14.71 -5.80
C MET A 68 -4.19 15.87 -5.43
N ASP A 69 -4.25 16.89 -6.28
CA ASP A 69 -5.24 17.96 -6.21
C ASP A 69 -6.27 17.74 -7.32
N GLN A 70 -7.36 17.04 -6.99
CA GLN A 70 -8.40 16.70 -7.96
C GLN A 70 -9.14 17.95 -8.47
N ASP A 71 -9.27 18.97 -7.62
CA ASP A 71 -9.99 20.22 -7.92
C ASP A 71 -9.23 21.06 -8.95
N GLN A 72 -7.91 21.10 -8.83
CA GLN A 72 -7.05 21.74 -9.84
C GLN A 72 -6.65 20.79 -10.98
N GLY A 73 -6.87 19.48 -10.86
CA GLY A 73 -6.37 18.52 -11.85
C GLY A 73 -4.84 18.49 -11.94
N ARG A 74 -4.17 18.73 -10.81
CA ARG A 74 -2.70 18.74 -10.69
C ARG A 74 -2.23 17.63 -9.75
N LEU A 75 -1.10 17.03 -10.09
CA LEU A 75 -0.38 16.10 -9.24
C LEU A 75 0.92 16.78 -8.81
N TYR A 76 1.06 17.05 -7.51
CA TYR A 76 2.31 17.56 -6.95
C TYR A 76 3.21 16.40 -6.55
N LEU A 77 4.45 16.50 -6.98
CA LEU A 77 5.49 15.50 -6.81
C LEU A 77 6.68 16.13 -6.08
N GLY A 78 7.09 15.53 -4.98
CA GLY A 78 8.32 15.88 -4.27
C GLY A 78 9.41 14.85 -4.54
N SER A 79 10.61 15.32 -4.89
CA SER A 79 11.81 14.48 -5.06
C SER A 79 13.02 15.06 -4.33
N ARG A 80 14.20 14.46 -4.53
CA ARG A 80 15.47 15.03 -4.08
C ARG A 80 15.74 16.37 -4.81
N GLU A 81 15.67 17.46 -4.06
CA GLU A 81 15.90 18.87 -4.43
C GLU A 81 14.86 19.52 -5.34
N TYR A 82 13.79 18.81 -5.72
CA TYR A 82 12.80 19.35 -6.65
C TYR A 82 11.37 19.13 -6.18
N LEU A 83 10.53 20.11 -6.50
CA LEU A 83 9.08 20.06 -6.43
C LEU A 83 8.55 20.19 -7.85
N VAL A 84 7.59 19.36 -8.22
CA VAL A 84 7.06 19.32 -9.58
C VAL A 84 5.53 19.34 -9.54
N SER A 85 4.91 20.16 -10.37
CA SER A 85 3.47 20.17 -10.60
C SER A 85 3.17 19.62 -11.99
N LEU A 86 2.50 18.47 -12.03
CA LEU A 86 2.18 17.72 -13.23
C LEU A 86 0.68 17.85 -13.56
N ASP A 87 0.34 17.86 -14.85
CA ASP A 87 -1.05 17.73 -15.30
C ASP A 87 -1.52 16.28 -15.08
N MET A 88 -2.66 16.09 -14.41
CA MET A 88 -3.17 14.75 -14.09
C MET A 88 -3.64 13.98 -15.34
N GLN A 89 -3.91 14.64 -16.47
CA GLN A 89 -4.41 14.01 -17.69
C GLN A 89 -3.24 13.48 -18.50
N ASN A 90 -2.15 14.25 -18.54
CA ASN A 90 -0.90 13.86 -19.15
C ASN A 90 0.27 14.40 -18.33
N VAL A 91 0.92 13.52 -17.59
CA VAL A 91 2.06 13.88 -16.72
C VAL A 91 3.26 14.48 -17.49
N ASN A 92 3.33 14.28 -18.80
CA ASN A 92 4.38 14.85 -19.65
C ASN A 92 4.01 16.21 -20.26
N LYS A 93 2.79 16.72 -20.00
CA LYS A 93 2.34 18.02 -20.51
C LYS A 93 2.82 19.13 -19.57
N GLU A 94 3.77 19.92 -20.06
CA GLU A 94 4.24 21.19 -19.43
C GLU A 94 4.47 21.08 -17.92
N PRO A 95 5.39 20.21 -17.46
CA PRO A 95 5.71 20.07 -16.04
C PRO A 95 6.28 21.38 -15.49
N LEU A 96 5.71 21.89 -14.39
CA LEU A 96 6.24 23.06 -13.69
C LEU A 96 7.19 22.59 -12.60
N ILE A 97 8.44 23.05 -12.63
CA ILE A 97 9.52 22.55 -11.77
C ILE A 97 10.05 23.69 -10.92
N ILE A 98 10.16 23.45 -9.61
CA ILE A 98 10.86 24.29 -8.65
C ILE A 98 12.11 23.53 -8.20
N HIS A 99 13.27 24.15 -8.35
CA HIS A 99 14.51 23.69 -7.74
C HIS A 99 14.63 24.29 -6.33
N TRP A 100 14.61 23.43 -5.31
CA TRP A 100 14.66 23.80 -3.89
C TRP A 100 15.74 23.01 -3.15
N PRO A 101 17.04 23.28 -3.41
CA PRO A 101 18.16 22.58 -2.79
C PRO A 101 18.49 23.11 -1.40
N ALA A 102 19.27 22.36 -0.64
CA ALA A 102 19.92 22.88 0.56
C ALA A 102 21.07 23.85 0.19
N PRO A 103 21.34 24.92 0.97
CA PRO A 103 22.48 25.81 0.71
C PRO A 103 23.82 25.07 0.70
N THR A 104 24.76 25.50 -0.14
CA THR A 104 26.08 24.85 -0.29
C THR A 104 26.84 24.75 1.04
N GLN A 105 26.81 25.80 1.86
CA GLN A 105 27.39 25.79 3.20
C GLN A 105 26.79 24.66 4.05
N ARG A 106 25.46 24.49 4.02
CA ARG A 106 24.78 23.44 4.79
C ARG A 106 25.13 22.04 4.29
N LYS A 107 25.28 21.86 2.97
CA LYS A 107 25.75 20.60 2.39
C LYS A 107 27.15 20.25 2.90
N GLY A 108 28.06 21.22 2.96
CA GLY A 108 29.40 21.05 3.52
C GLY A 108 29.36 20.69 5.02
N GLU A 109 28.56 21.39 5.82
CA GLU A 109 28.34 21.06 7.24
C GLU A 109 27.81 19.63 7.44
N CYS A 110 26.83 19.22 6.64
CA CYS A 110 26.29 17.87 6.68
C CYS A 110 27.37 16.82 6.39
N GLN A 111 28.22 17.03 5.39
CA GLN A 111 29.31 16.11 5.05
C GLN A 111 30.35 15.99 6.17
N MET A 112 30.65 17.09 6.88
CA MET A 112 31.58 17.08 8.01
C MET A 112 31.09 16.23 9.21
N THR A 113 29.79 15.96 9.29
CA THR A 113 29.21 15.07 10.33
C THR A 113 29.35 13.57 10.02
N GLY A 114 29.99 13.22 8.89
CA GLY A 114 30.13 11.82 8.43
C GLY A 114 28.93 11.28 7.64
N LYS A 115 27.87 12.09 7.47
CA LYS A 115 26.74 11.82 6.57
C LYS A 115 27.11 12.12 5.11
N GLY A 116 26.26 11.69 4.16
CA GLY A 116 26.37 12.11 2.76
C GLY A 116 27.12 11.15 1.83
N LYS A 117 27.61 10.00 2.34
CA LYS A 117 28.24 8.94 1.52
C LYS A 117 27.32 8.43 0.41
N HIS A 118 26.01 8.47 0.63
CA HIS A 118 24.98 8.05 -0.32
C HIS A 118 24.18 9.22 -0.92
N GLY A 119 24.74 10.44 -0.90
CA GLY A 119 24.07 11.63 -1.43
C GLY A 119 22.96 12.20 -0.52
N GLU A 120 22.96 11.82 0.75
CA GLU A 120 21.94 12.22 1.74
C GLU A 120 22.01 13.71 2.12
N CYS A 121 23.15 14.37 1.89
CA CYS A 121 23.35 15.80 2.11
C CYS A 121 22.73 16.63 0.99
N ALA A 122 21.41 16.48 0.82
CA ALA A 122 20.56 17.24 -0.09
C ALA A 122 19.23 17.54 0.60
N ASN A 123 18.40 18.38 -0.03
CA ASN A 123 17.04 18.59 0.46
C ASN A 123 16.12 17.54 -0.16
N PHE A 124 15.60 16.60 0.62
CA PHE A 124 14.60 15.64 0.15
C PHE A 124 13.23 16.11 0.59
N VAL A 125 12.31 16.32 -0.35
CA VAL A 125 10.92 16.70 -0.02
C VAL A 125 10.24 15.53 0.69
N ARG A 126 9.63 15.81 1.85
CA ARG A 126 8.96 14.80 2.68
C ARG A 126 7.46 15.07 2.88
N MET A 127 7.00 16.27 2.54
CA MET A 127 5.61 16.65 2.71
C MET A 127 5.20 17.74 1.72
N ILE A 128 3.98 17.62 1.20
CA ILE A 128 3.27 18.64 0.42
C ILE A 128 1.81 18.61 0.86
N GLU A 129 1.37 19.64 1.58
CA GLU A 129 0.01 19.77 2.11
C GLU A 129 -0.66 21.06 1.61
N PRO A 130 -1.97 21.06 1.36
CA PRO A 130 -2.68 22.25 0.91
C PRO A 130 -2.89 23.20 2.10
N TRP A 131 -2.26 24.39 2.05
CA TRP A 131 -2.45 25.41 3.08
C TRP A 131 -3.78 26.13 2.92
N ASN A 132 -4.08 26.52 1.68
CA ASN A 132 -5.34 27.12 1.29
C ASN A 132 -5.55 26.89 -0.22
N ARG A 133 -6.53 27.59 -0.82
CA ARG A 133 -6.85 27.43 -2.24
C ARG A 133 -5.67 27.76 -3.17
N THR A 134 -4.79 28.70 -2.79
CA THR A 134 -3.71 29.24 -3.62
C THR A 134 -2.31 28.82 -3.21
N HIS A 135 -2.14 28.30 -1.99
CA HIS A 135 -0.84 27.96 -1.42
C HIS A 135 -0.78 26.51 -0.97
N LEU A 136 0.38 25.90 -1.19
CA LEU A 136 0.81 24.67 -0.56
C LEU A 136 1.81 24.99 0.56
N TYR A 137 1.84 24.14 1.57
CA TYR A 137 2.87 24.10 2.58
C TYR A 137 3.73 22.85 2.36
N THR A 138 5.05 23.04 2.30
CA THR A 138 5.98 21.95 1.99
C THR A 138 7.17 21.96 2.93
N CYS A 139 7.68 20.77 3.25
CA CYS A 139 8.90 20.60 4.05
C CYS A 139 9.82 19.55 3.42
N GLY A 140 11.11 19.71 3.67
CA GLY A 140 12.13 18.74 3.28
C GLY A 140 13.28 18.68 4.26
N THR A 141 14.13 17.65 4.12
CA THR A 141 15.20 17.31 5.06
C THR A 141 16.32 18.38 5.16
N GLY A 142 16.45 19.25 4.17
CA GLY A 142 17.39 20.37 4.16
C GLY A 142 18.85 20.00 4.45
N ALA A 143 19.30 18.82 3.97
CA ALA A 143 20.61 18.23 4.30
C ALA A 143 20.80 18.09 5.83
N TYR A 144 19.96 17.25 6.44
CA TYR A 144 19.90 17.03 7.90
C TYR A 144 19.72 18.35 8.69
N LYS A 145 18.94 19.28 8.15
CA LYS A 145 18.44 20.47 8.84
C LYS A 145 17.08 20.80 8.21
N PRO A 146 15.99 20.17 8.68
CA PRO A 146 14.69 20.28 8.05
C PRO A 146 14.26 21.73 7.88
N ILE A 147 13.70 22.03 6.71
CA ILE A 147 13.23 23.36 6.32
C ILE A 147 11.83 23.24 5.72
N CYS A 148 11.03 24.30 5.90
CA CYS A 148 9.69 24.38 5.33
C CYS A 148 9.48 25.72 4.62
N THR A 149 8.57 25.75 3.66
CA THR A 149 8.23 26.96 2.90
C THR A 149 6.82 26.86 2.33
N PHE A 150 6.35 27.94 1.73
CA PHE A 150 5.08 28.00 1.01
C PHE A 150 5.34 28.00 -0.50
N ILE A 151 4.46 27.33 -1.24
CA ILE A 151 4.43 27.37 -2.70
C ILE A 151 3.14 28.06 -3.12
N ASN A 152 3.24 29.12 -3.91
CA ASN A 152 2.08 29.70 -4.57
C ASN A 152 1.78 28.89 -5.84
N ARG A 153 0.60 28.28 -5.89
CA ARG A 153 0.09 27.44 -6.98
C ARG A 153 -1.00 28.12 -7.82
N GLY A 154 -1.30 29.39 -7.56
CA GLY A 154 -2.39 30.11 -8.23
C GLY A 154 -3.79 29.66 -7.79
N TRP A 155 -4.82 30.35 -8.30
CA TRP A 155 -6.21 30.00 -7.99
C TRP A 155 -6.76 28.97 -8.97
N LYS A 156 -6.39 29.07 -10.25
CA LYS A 156 -6.77 28.08 -11.27
C LYS A 156 -5.54 27.34 -11.77
N ALA A 157 -5.77 26.11 -12.23
CA ALA A 157 -4.72 25.29 -12.83
C ALA A 157 -4.11 25.90 -14.10
N GLU A 158 -4.87 26.77 -14.78
CA GLU A 158 -4.50 27.49 -16.01
C GLU A 158 -3.56 28.67 -15.75
N ASP A 159 -3.39 29.12 -14.50
CA ASP A 159 -2.56 30.28 -14.18
C ASP A 159 -1.05 29.97 -14.34
N TYR A 160 -0.68 28.72 -14.63
CA TYR A 160 0.70 28.19 -14.75
C TYR A 160 1.66 28.69 -13.65
N LEU A 161 1.10 28.99 -12.47
CA LEU A 161 1.81 29.55 -11.34
C LEU A 161 2.21 28.41 -10.41
N PHE A 162 3.52 28.23 -10.22
CA PHE A 162 4.08 27.28 -9.27
C PHE A 162 5.45 27.79 -8.83
N ARG A 163 5.47 28.59 -7.76
CA ARG A 163 6.69 29.29 -7.31
C ARG A 163 6.79 29.31 -5.79
N LEU A 164 8.01 29.21 -5.27
CA LEU A 164 8.29 29.43 -3.85
C LEU A 164 7.90 30.86 -3.47
N VAL A 165 7.29 31.02 -2.30
CA VAL A 165 7.03 32.36 -1.75
C VAL A 165 8.36 32.93 -1.21
N PRO A 166 8.88 34.04 -1.78
CA PRO A 166 10.17 34.59 -1.38
C PRO A 166 10.19 35.01 0.10
N GLY A 167 11.33 34.80 0.77
CA GLY A 167 11.53 35.24 2.16
C GLY A 167 10.88 34.35 3.23
N TYR A 168 10.06 33.36 2.84
CA TYR A 168 9.44 32.42 3.78
C TYR A 168 10.22 31.11 3.83
N VAL A 169 11.09 30.97 4.83
CA VAL A 169 11.76 29.72 5.18
C VAL A 169 11.67 29.50 6.68
N ASP A 170 10.89 28.50 7.07
CA ASP A 170 10.71 28.11 8.47
C ASP A 170 11.62 26.94 8.84
N SER A 171 11.88 26.79 10.14
CA SER A 171 12.42 25.53 10.65
C SER A 171 11.42 24.39 10.44
N GLY A 172 11.89 23.28 9.88
CA GLY A 172 11.13 22.05 9.74
C GLY A 172 11.22 21.10 10.94
N LYS A 173 11.88 21.50 12.04
CA LYS A 173 12.03 20.64 13.22
C LYS A 173 10.66 20.25 13.78
N GLY A 174 10.40 18.94 13.84
CA GLY A 174 9.12 18.37 14.27
C GLY A 174 7.97 18.53 13.25
N ARG A 175 8.28 19.01 12.04
CA ARG A 175 7.39 19.02 10.87
C ARG A 175 7.82 17.99 9.81
N CYS A 176 9.11 17.69 9.76
CA CYS A 176 9.77 16.78 8.82
C CYS A 176 11.00 16.16 9.51
N SER A 177 11.34 14.92 9.15
CA SER A 177 12.54 14.24 9.66
C SER A 177 13.84 14.79 9.07
N TYR A 178 14.94 14.61 9.79
CA TYR A 178 16.30 15.00 9.39
C TYR A 178 16.89 14.02 8.36
N ASP A 179 16.72 12.72 8.60
CA ASP A 179 17.25 11.64 7.77
C ASP A 179 16.29 11.34 6.60
N PRO A 180 16.77 11.31 5.34
CA PRO A 180 15.92 10.98 4.20
C PRO A 180 15.42 9.52 4.18
N ASN A 181 15.94 8.64 5.02
CA ASN A 181 15.49 7.25 5.10
C ASN A 181 14.33 7.06 6.08
N HIS A 182 14.00 8.07 6.89
CA HIS A 182 12.82 8.02 7.74
C HIS A 182 11.56 8.34 6.95
N GLU A 183 10.50 7.61 7.26
CA GLU A 183 9.17 7.88 6.72
C GLU A 183 8.44 8.87 7.63
N ASP A 184 7.89 9.89 6.99
CA ASP A 184 7.11 10.95 7.62
C ASP A 184 5.65 10.82 7.20
N VAL A 185 4.73 11.13 8.11
CA VAL A 185 3.33 11.35 7.77
C VAL A 185 2.91 12.72 8.27
N ALA A 186 2.07 13.40 7.51
CA ALA A 186 1.54 14.68 7.92
C ALA A 186 0.13 14.94 7.36
N ALA A 187 -0.64 15.74 8.09
CA ALA A 187 -1.90 16.30 7.62
C ALA A 187 -2.04 17.72 8.16
N LEU A 188 -2.42 18.66 7.28
CA LEU A 188 -2.71 20.02 7.67
C LEU A 188 -4.22 20.23 7.79
N ILE A 189 -4.71 20.48 9.00
CA ILE A 189 -6.15 20.58 9.31
C ILE A 189 -6.39 21.87 10.07
N ASN A 190 -7.25 22.74 9.54
CA ASN A 190 -7.61 24.03 10.15
C ASN A 190 -6.39 24.86 10.57
N GLY A 191 -5.35 24.90 9.73
CA GLY A 191 -4.09 25.63 9.97
C GLY A 191 -3.14 24.97 11.00
N ASN A 192 -3.51 23.82 11.58
CA ASN A 192 -2.66 23.05 12.48
C ASN A 192 -2.04 21.88 11.72
N LEU A 193 -0.73 21.74 11.80
CA LEU A 193 0.01 20.65 11.19
C LEU A 193 0.14 19.49 12.19
N TYR A 194 -0.41 18.35 11.83
CA TYR A 194 -0.24 17.10 12.56
C TYR A 194 0.79 16.26 11.83
N ALA A 195 1.80 15.74 12.53
CA ALA A 195 2.87 14.99 11.89
C ALA A 195 3.41 13.87 12.77
N GLY A 196 3.72 12.73 12.18
CA GLY A 196 4.52 11.66 12.80
C GLY A 196 5.91 11.68 12.19
N VAL A 197 6.91 12.05 12.98
CA VAL A 197 8.28 12.32 12.50
C VAL A 197 9.34 11.96 13.55
N HIS A 198 10.60 11.93 13.13
CA HIS A 198 11.77 11.91 14.01
C HIS A 198 12.38 13.32 14.12
N VAL A 199 12.54 13.81 15.35
CA VAL A 199 12.73 15.25 15.63
C VAL A 199 14.19 15.66 15.77
N ASP A 200 15.07 14.70 15.99
CA ASP A 200 16.47 14.91 16.26
C ASP A 200 17.35 14.45 15.09
N PHE A 201 18.59 14.93 15.08
CA PHE A 201 19.56 14.58 14.05
C PHE A 201 19.91 13.08 14.06
N MET A 202 19.84 12.42 15.22
CA MET A 202 20.20 11.01 15.37
C MET A 202 19.06 10.05 15.03
N GLY A 203 17.81 10.52 14.95
CA GLY A 203 16.67 9.64 14.71
C GLY A 203 16.21 8.86 15.94
N ALA A 204 16.55 9.34 17.14
CA ALA A 204 16.23 8.68 18.40
C ALA A 204 14.97 9.23 19.08
N ASP A 205 14.47 10.40 18.65
CA ASP A 205 13.27 11.06 19.19
C ASP A 205 12.09 11.00 18.22
N PRO A 206 11.37 9.86 18.12
CA PRO A 206 10.13 9.80 17.37
C PRO A 206 9.00 10.49 18.14
N ALA A 207 8.16 11.24 17.44
CA ALA A 207 6.95 11.78 18.04
C ALA A 207 5.83 12.04 17.05
N ILE A 208 4.62 11.97 17.58
CA ILE A 208 3.42 12.51 16.93
C ILE A 208 3.19 13.92 17.46
N PHE A 209 3.16 14.90 16.58
CA PHE A 209 3.01 16.32 16.87
C PHE A 209 1.70 16.88 16.40
N ARG A 210 1.27 17.95 17.09
CA ARG A 210 0.54 19.07 16.51
C ARG A 210 1.37 20.33 16.68
N MET A 211 1.57 21.05 15.60
CA MET A 211 2.25 22.35 15.58
C MET A 211 1.47 23.35 14.73
N MET A 212 1.92 24.60 14.74
CA MET A 212 1.29 25.71 14.01
C MET A 212 -0.15 25.97 14.49
N GLY A 213 -0.84 26.87 13.79
CA GLY A 213 -2.20 27.27 14.15
C GLY A 213 -2.28 28.09 15.43
N SER A 214 -3.50 28.26 15.94
CA SER A 214 -3.79 29.00 17.17
C SER A 214 -3.70 28.14 18.44
N ARG A 215 -3.60 26.81 18.30
CA ARG A 215 -3.56 25.87 19.42
C ARG A 215 -2.13 25.68 19.93
N PRO A 216 -1.93 25.32 21.22
CA PRO A 216 -0.61 25.00 21.72
C PRO A 216 -0.01 23.82 20.95
N ALA A 217 1.30 23.87 20.77
CA ALA A 217 2.05 22.74 20.24
C ALA A 217 2.00 21.57 21.22
N ILE A 218 1.69 20.38 20.71
CA ILE A 218 1.54 19.17 21.52
C ILE A 218 2.36 18.05 20.90
N ARG A 219 2.94 17.18 21.75
CA ARG A 219 3.66 15.98 21.31
C ARG A 219 3.38 14.75 22.16
N THR A 220 3.78 13.58 21.68
CA THR A 220 3.87 12.37 22.51
C THR A 220 4.98 12.50 23.55
N GLU A 221 4.90 11.73 24.64
CA GLU A 221 5.97 11.64 25.64
C GLU A 221 7.30 11.25 25.00
N GLN A 222 8.37 11.92 25.43
CA GLN A 222 9.71 11.73 24.90
C GLN A 222 10.42 10.63 25.69
N SER A 223 11.20 9.80 25.00
CA SER A 223 12.01 8.72 25.60
C SER A 223 11.18 7.70 26.42
N ASP A 224 9.89 7.55 26.12
CA ASP A 224 9.01 6.55 26.73
C ASP A 224 8.56 5.55 25.65
N SER A 225 9.21 4.37 25.63
CA SER A 225 8.92 3.32 24.64
C SER A 225 7.49 2.80 24.71
N ARG A 226 6.78 2.99 25.83
CA ARG A 226 5.35 2.65 25.95
C ARG A 226 4.51 3.43 24.95
N TRP A 227 4.87 4.68 24.69
CA TRP A 227 4.20 5.57 23.75
C TRP A 227 4.58 5.25 22.31
N LEU A 228 5.87 5.33 21.98
CA LEU A 228 6.40 5.03 20.65
C LEU A 228 7.77 4.38 20.80
N ASN A 229 7.99 3.26 20.10
CA ASN A 229 9.25 2.53 20.17
C ASN A 229 9.87 2.31 18.78
N GLU A 230 10.72 3.24 18.35
CA GLU A 230 11.31 3.24 16.99
C GLU A 230 10.24 3.05 15.88
N PRO A 231 9.22 3.91 15.79
CA PRO A 231 8.15 3.76 14.83
C PRO A 231 8.59 4.13 13.40
N VAL A 232 7.95 3.49 12.44
CA VAL A 232 7.89 3.89 11.03
C VAL A 232 6.45 4.28 10.73
N PHE A 233 6.23 5.56 10.47
CA PHE A 233 4.90 6.10 10.18
C PHE A 233 4.50 5.84 8.73
N ILE A 234 3.22 5.51 8.51
CA ILE A 234 2.73 5.01 7.21
C ILE A 234 1.53 5.81 6.71
N GLN A 235 0.53 6.08 7.55
CA GLN A 235 -0.65 6.84 7.16
C GLN A 235 -1.22 7.68 8.31
N ILE A 236 -1.82 8.83 7.97
CA ILE A 236 -2.60 9.66 8.90
C ILE A 236 -3.94 10.02 8.27
N LYS A 237 -5.04 9.97 9.05
CA LYS A 237 -6.37 10.36 8.56
C LYS A 237 -7.27 10.87 9.68
N GLN A 238 -7.95 11.98 9.43
CA GLN A 238 -9.06 12.43 10.26
C GLN A 238 -10.28 11.54 10.00
N ILE A 239 -10.82 10.95 11.06
CA ILE A 239 -12.04 10.13 11.01
C ILE A 239 -12.90 10.55 12.21
N PRO A 240 -14.08 11.15 11.97
CA PRO A 240 -15.03 11.49 13.04
C PRO A 240 -15.55 10.22 13.73
N ASP A 241 -15.68 10.24 15.05
CA ASP A 241 -16.26 9.12 15.81
C ASP A 241 -17.78 9.27 16.03
N SER A 242 -18.31 10.50 15.97
CA SER A 242 -19.73 10.79 16.14
C SER A 242 -20.16 11.93 15.21
N SER A 243 -21.38 12.43 15.35
CA SER A 243 -21.83 13.67 14.68
C SER A 243 -21.35 14.94 15.39
N GLU A 244 -20.84 14.82 16.62
CA GLU A 244 -20.27 15.93 17.38
C GLU A 244 -18.84 16.20 16.90
N ALA A 245 -18.57 17.42 16.44
CA ALA A 245 -17.27 17.81 15.90
C ALA A 245 -16.14 17.71 16.94
N ASN A 246 -16.46 17.87 18.22
CA ASN A 246 -15.48 17.65 19.30
C ASN A 246 -15.02 16.20 19.45
N ASP A 247 -15.75 15.22 18.90
CA ASP A 247 -15.35 13.81 18.90
C ASP A 247 -14.43 13.44 17.73
N ASP A 248 -14.10 14.39 16.86
CA ASP A 248 -13.17 14.17 15.74
C ASP A 248 -11.80 13.70 16.24
N LYS A 249 -11.31 12.63 15.61
CA LYS A 249 -10.01 12.04 15.91
C LYS A 249 -9.13 11.96 14.68
N LEU A 250 -7.83 12.02 14.94
CA LEU A 250 -6.79 11.65 13.97
C LEU A 250 -6.30 10.26 14.28
N TYR A 251 -6.33 9.40 13.27
CA TYR A 251 -5.80 8.05 13.32
C TYR A 251 -4.43 8.01 12.62
N PHE A 252 -3.45 7.42 13.30
CA PHE A 252 -2.09 7.22 12.83
C PHE A 252 -1.85 5.73 12.64
N PHE A 253 -1.42 5.32 11.46
CA PHE A 253 -1.02 3.95 11.17
C PHE A 253 0.50 3.90 11.04
N PHE A 254 1.10 2.99 11.79
CA PHE A 254 2.55 2.86 11.85
C PHE A 254 2.92 1.44 12.27
N ARG A 255 4.19 1.11 12.15
CA ARG A 255 4.77 -0.08 12.80
C ARG A 255 5.86 0.36 13.74
N GLU A 256 6.10 -0.40 14.80
CA GLU A 256 7.12 -0.07 15.81
C GLU A 256 7.78 -1.35 16.32
N LYS A 257 8.94 -1.25 16.97
CA LYS A 257 9.56 -2.40 17.62
C LYS A 257 8.72 -2.89 18.81
N SER A 258 8.60 -4.20 18.95
CA SER A 258 7.93 -4.79 20.11
C SER A 258 8.69 -4.46 21.40
N GLN A 259 7.94 -4.20 22.48
CA GLN A 259 8.51 -3.91 23.80
C GLN A 259 8.83 -5.18 24.60
N ASP A 260 8.39 -6.34 24.13
CA ASP A 260 8.60 -7.65 24.76
C ASP A 260 9.73 -8.42 24.08
N SER A 261 10.87 -7.77 23.83
CA SER A 261 12.03 -8.33 23.13
C SER A 261 12.82 -9.39 23.93
N GLY A 262 12.22 -9.97 24.98
CA GLY A 262 12.88 -10.92 25.89
C GLY A 262 12.76 -12.40 25.51
N GLY A 263 11.98 -12.75 24.48
CA GLY A 263 11.78 -14.14 24.06
C GLY A 263 12.22 -14.40 22.63
N THR A 264 12.81 -15.57 22.36
CA THR A 264 13.19 -16.03 21.00
C THR A 264 12.01 -16.21 20.03
N ALA A 265 10.76 -16.11 20.51
CA ALA A 265 9.53 -16.29 19.74
C ALA A 265 8.66 -15.02 19.61
N SER A 266 9.02 -13.90 20.24
CA SER A 266 8.23 -12.65 20.13
C SER A 266 8.53 -11.90 18.83
N PRO A 267 7.52 -11.37 18.12
CA PRO A 267 7.76 -10.59 16.91
C PRO A 267 8.60 -9.36 17.23
N SER A 268 9.59 -9.07 16.39
CA SER A 268 10.49 -7.93 16.57
C SER A 268 9.81 -6.59 16.26
N VAL A 269 8.82 -6.59 15.38
CA VAL A 269 8.06 -5.43 14.92
C VAL A 269 6.58 -5.73 15.02
N LEU A 270 5.76 -4.72 15.32
CA LEU A 270 4.31 -4.83 15.42
C LEU A 270 3.65 -3.67 14.66
N ALA A 271 2.61 -3.98 13.90
CA ALA A 271 1.73 -2.98 13.30
C ALA A 271 0.78 -2.36 14.33
N ARG A 272 0.56 -1.05 14.23
CA ARG A 272 -0.22 -0.26 15.17
C ARG A 272 -1.19 0.68 14.46
N VAL A 273 -2.33 0.88 15.11
CA VAL A 273 -3.19 2.05 14.91
C VAL A 273 -3.17 2.86 16.20
N GLY A 274 -2.83 4.14 16.09
CA GLY A 274 -2.90 5.13 17.16
C GLY A 274 -3.99 6.14 16.89
N ARG A 275 -4.54 6.79 17.93
CA ARG A 275 -5.50 7.88 17.77
C ARG A 275 -5.28 9.00 18.78
N VAL A 276 -5.65 10.23 18.40
CA VAL A 276 -5.70 11.42 19.26
C VAL A 276 -6.95 12.24 18.94
N CYS A 277 -7.46 13.00 19.90
CA CYS A 277 -8.55 13.96 19.66
C CYS A 277 -7.99 15.26 19.06
N LEU A 278 -8.67 15.81 18.05
CA LEU A 278 -8.20 17.04 17.38
C LEU A 278 -8.15 18.24 18.34
N ASN A 279 -9.08 18.30 19.28
CA ASN A 279 -9.25 19.39 20.23
C ASN A 279 -8.50 19.19 21.57
N ASP A 280 -7.62 18.20 21.68
CA ASP A 280 -6.76 18.00 22.85
C ASP A 280 -5.82 19.22 23.04
N GLU A 281 -5.69 19.72 24.27
CA GLU A 281 -4.89 20.89 24.63
C GLU A 281 -3.74 20.55 25.58
N GLY A 282 -3.56 19.26 25.87
CA GLY A 282 -2.66 18.76 26.90
C GLY A 282 -3.25 18.87 28.29
N GLY A 283 -2.48 18.42 29.28
CA GLY A 283 -2.90 18.45 30.68
C GLY A 283 -2.49 19.75 31.39
N GLN A 284 -3.17 20.04 32.51
CA GLN A 284 -2.95 21.27 33.29
C GLN A 284 -1.67 21.22 34.13
N LYS A 285 -1.42 20.10 34.83
CA LYS A 285 -0.25 19.92 35.71
C LYS A 285 0.73 18.87 35.18
N SER A 286 0.19 17.71 34.79
CA SER A 286 0.91 16.63 34.13
C SER A 286 0.60 16.63 32.64
N LEU A 287 1.49 16.06 31.81
CA LEU A 287 1.34 16.07 30.34
C LEU A 287 1.10 17.48 29.76
N VAL A 288 1.75 18.51 30.33
CA VAL A 288 1.72 19.87 29.77
C VAL A 288 2.34 19.83 28.37
N ASN A 289 1.61 20.36 27.38
CA ASN A 289 1.98 20.31 25.96
C ASN A 289 2.24 18.88 25.44
N LYS A 290 1.57 17.89 26.04
CA LYS A 290 1.61 16.48 25.61
C LYS A 290 0.21 15.92 25.47
N TRP A 291 0.02 14.97 24.56
CA TRP A 291 -1.31 14.41 24.29
C TRP A 291 -1.90 13.81 25.57
N THR A 292 -3.15 14.11 25.86
CA THR A 292 -3.91 13.48 26.96
C THR A 292 -4.94 12.47 26.44
N THR A 293 -4.99 12.29 25.12
CA THR A 293 -5.94 11.41 24.42
C THR A 293 -5.26 10.36 23.55
N PHE A 294 -3.92 10.29 23.55
CA PHE A 294 -3.17 9.33 22.74
C PHE A 294 -3.37 7.90 23.26
N LEU A 295 -3.90 7.04 22.39
CA LEU A 295 -3.98 5.59 22.59
C LEU A 295 -3.51 4.87 21.33
N LYS A 296 -2.97 3.66 21.47
CA LYS A 296 -2.62 2.77 20.37
C LYS A 296 -3.06 1.33 20.61
N ALA A 297 -3.33 0.60 19.53
CA ALA A 297 -3.68 -0.81 19.54
C ALA A 297 -2.87 -1.58 18.48
N ARG A 298 -2.66 -2.89 18.67
CA ARG A 298 -2.04 -3.77 17.67
C ARG A 298 -3.01 -4.01 16.51
N LEU A 299 -2.54 -3.88 15.28
CA LEU A 299 -3.22 -4.44 14.09
C LEU A 299 -2.66 -5.85 13.85
N VAL A 300 -3.53 -6.85 13.76
CA VAL A 300 -3.14 -8.23 13.46
C VAL A 300 -3.53 -8.56 12.04
N CYS A 301 -2.58 -9.06 11.25
CA CYS A 301 -2.85 -9.71 9.96
C CYS A 301 -2.20 -11.09 9.99
N SER A 302 -3.00 -12.14 10.13
CA SER A 302 -2.51 -13.51 10.29
C SER A 302 -3.38 -14.52 9.54
N VAL A 303 -2.77 -15.65 9.19
CA VAL A 303 -3.46 -16.82 8.64
C VAL A 303 -3.40 -17.93 9.69
N MET A 304 -4.55 -18.52 10.03
CA MET A 304 -4.60 -19.72 10.86
C MET A 304 -4.27 -20.95 10.01
N GLY A 305 -3.25 -21.71 10.41
CA GLY A 305 -2.94 -23.02 9.84
C GLY A 305 -3.91 -24.10 10.29
N ASP A 306 -3.90 -25.25 9.61
CA ASP A 306 -4.72 -26.41 9.93
C ASP A 306 -4.36 -27.01 11.31
N ASP A 307 -3.14 -26.77 11.79
CA ASP A 307 -2.64 -27.09 13.12
C ASP A 307 -3.09 -26.12 14.21
N GLY A 308 -3.85 -25.08 13.85
CA GLY A 308 -4.31 -24.02 14.74
C GLY A 308 -3.26 -22.95 15.04
N VAL A 309 -2.08 -22.99 14.42
CA VAL A 309 -1.03 -22.00 14.62
C VAL A 309 -1.23 -20.81 13.69
N GLU A 310 -1.19 -19.60 14.25
CA GLU A 310 -1.26 -18.37 13.47
C GLU A 310 0.10 -18.01 12.86
N THR A 311 0.12 -17.81 11.54
CA THR A 311 1.25 -17.20 10.82
C THR A 311 1.00 -15.70 10.66
N PHE A 312 1.85 -14.88 11.28
CA PHE A 312 1.69 -13.43 11.34
C PHE A 312 2.46 -12.68 10.22
N PHE A 313 1.83 -11.61 9.73
CA PHE A 313 2.42 -10.60 8.86
C PHE A 313 2.47 -9.28 9.65
N ASP A 314 3.50 -9.09 10.48
CA ASP A 314 3.55 -7.95 11.41
C ASP A 314 4.13 -6.65 10.80
N GLU A 315 4.78 -6.74 9.63
CA GLU A 315 5.42 -5.59 8.98
C GLU A 315 4.42 -4.83 8.10
N LEU A 316 3.70 -3.86 8.68
CA LEU A 316 2.85 -2.94 7.92
C LEU A 316 3.71 -2.16 6.89
N ARG A 317 3.23 -2.06 5.66
CA ARG A 317 3.93 -1.39 4.53
C ARG A 317 3.19 -0.16 4.03
N ASP A 318 1.89 -0.29 3.83
CA ASP A 318 1.04 0.80 3.34
C ASP A 318 -0.40 0.64 3.86
N VAL A 319 -1.13 1.74 3.90
CA VAL A 319 -2.54 1.79 4.30
C VAL A 319 -3.34 2.67 3.34
N PHE A 320 -4.36 2.07 2.73
CA PHE A 320 -5.36 2.77 1.93
C PHE A 320 -6.69 2.85 2.70
N ILE A 321 -7.25 4.06 2.79
CA ILE A 321 -8.50 4.30 3.51
C ILE A 321 -9.57 4.65 2.49
N GLN A 322 -10.49 3.71 2.28
CA GLN A 322 -11.61 3.88 1.37
C GLN A 322 -12.77 4.53 2.11
N SER A 323 -13.12 5.75 1.72
CA SER A 323 -14.35 6.39 2.21
C SER A 323 -15.56 5.58 1.77
N THR A 324 -16.52 5.41 2.69
CA THR A 324 -17.86 4.89 2.41
C THR A 324 -18.85 6.05 2.34
N GLN A 325 -20.15 5.77 2.21
CA GLN A 325 -21.19 6.81 2.30
C GLN A 325 -21.24 7.47 3.69
N ASP A 326 -20.77 6.77 4.72
CA ASP A 326 -20.62 7.31 6.08
C ASP A 326 -19.14 7.59 6.34
N GLU A 327 -18.75 8.86 6.37
CA GLU A 327 -17.36 9.28 6.61
C GLU A 327 -16.80 8.82 7.97
N ARG A 328 -17.68 8.43 8.90
CA ARG A 328 -17.30 7.83 10.18
C ARG A 328 -16.90 6.37 10.04
N ASN A 329 -17.28 5.69 8.96
CA ASN A 329 -17.04 4.26 8.77
C ASN A 329 -16.33 3.97 7.44
N PRO A 330 -15.13 4.53 7.20
CA PRO A 330 -14.29 4.09 6.09
C PRO A 330 -13.79 2.67 6.31
N MET A 331 -13.43 2.00 5.20
CA MET A 331 -12.73 0.71 5.23
C MET A 331 -11.23 0.93 5.18
N VAL A 332 -10.48 0.27 6.07
CA VAL A 332 -9.03 0.41 6.17
C VAL A 332 -8.35 -0.83 5.58
N TYR A 333 -7.67 -0.67 4.45
CA TYR A 333 -6.90 -1.74 3.80
C TYR A 333 -5.43 -1.57 4.17
N GLY A 334 -4.82 -2.59 4.76
CA GLY A 334 -3.40 -2.60 5.11
C GLY A 334 -2.63 -3.66 4.33
N VAL A 335 -1.48 -3.27 3.79
CA VAL A 335 -0.50 -4.20 3.21
C VAL A 335 0.51 -4.57 4.27
N PHE A 336 0.72 -5.86 4.46
CA PHE A 336 1.64 -6.41 5.45
C PHE A 336 2.65 -7.34 4.77
N SER A 337 3.82 -7.48 5.39
CA SER A 337 4.82 -8.48 5.01
C SER A 337 5.23 -9.34 6.21
N THR A 338 5.82 -10.50 5.94
CA THR A 338 6.47 -11.32 6.96
C THR A 338 7.71 -10.62 7.52
N ALA A 339 8.00 -10.87 8.80
CA ALA A 339 9.27 -10.48 9.40
C ALA A 339 10.40 -11.38 8.88
N GLY A 340 11.57 -10.81 8.61
CA GLY A 340 12.77 -11.55 8.18
C GLY A 340 13.01 -11.61 6.68
N SER A 341 14.26 -11.93 6.29
CA SER A 341 14.73 -11.89 4.91
C SER A 341 14.50 -13.20 4.13
N VAL A 342 14.47 -14.34 4.82
CA VAL A 342 14.45 -15.69 4.22
C VAL A 342 13.09 -16.01 3.58
N PHE A 343 11.99 -15.79 4.32
CA PHE A 343 10.65 -16.03 3.82
C PHE A 343 10.02 -14.71 3.35
N LYS A 344 9.80 -14.60 2.04
CA LYS A 344 9.06 -13.48 1.44
C LYS A 344 7.58 -13.82 1.42
N GLY A 345 6.84 -13.20 2.34
CA GLY A 345 5.38 -13.25 2.37
C GLY A 345 4.80 -11.85 2.40
N SER A 346 3.67 -11.65 1.73
CA SER A 346 2.86 -10.43 1.78
C SER A 346 1.38 -10.79 1.95
N ALA A 347 0.64 -9.93 2.63
CA ALA A 347 -0.78 -10.10 2.85
C ALA A 347 -1.51 -8.75 2.78
N VAL A 348 -2.78 -8.78 2.38
CA VAL A 348 -3.68 -7.61 2.44
C VAL A 348 -4.80 -7.92 3.42
N CYS A 349 -4.92 -7.12 4.46
CA CYS A 349 -5.95 -7.25 5.49
C CYS A 349 -6.86 -6.02 5.50
N VAL A 350 -8.14 -6.21 5.82
CA VAL A 350 -9.15 -5.15 5.83
C VAL A 350 -9.77 -5.02 7.21
N TYR A 351 -9.80 -3.82 7.75
CA TYR A 351 -10.29 -3.53 9.09
C TYR A 351 -11.49 -2.57 9.02
N SER A 352 -12.51 -2.87 9.81
CA SER A 352 -13.64 -1.97 9.99
C SER A 352 -13.34 -0.93 11.07
N MET A 353 -13.81 0.30 10.90
CA MET A 353 -13.68 1.32 11.96
C MET A 353 -14.49 0.96 13.22
N ALA A 354 -15.54 0.14 13.08
CA ALA A 354 -16.29 -0.37 14.22
C ALA A 354 -15.41 -1.26 15.12
N ASP A 355 -14.66 -2.20 14.54
CA ASP A 355 -13.75 -3.08 15.30
C ASP A 355 -12.61 -2.30 15.94
N ILE A 356 -12.04 -1.32 15.22
CA ILE A 356 -10.99 -0.43 15.75
C ILE A 356 -11.52 0.33 16.97
N ARG A 357 -12.72 0.92 16.91
CA ARG A 357 -13.34 1.63 18.04
C ARG A 357 -13.65 0.69 19.20
N ASN A 358 -14.16 -0.51 18.92
CA ASN A 358 -14.46 -1.51 19.94
C ASN A 358 -13.20 -1.85 20.75
N VAL A 359 -12.05 -1.99 20.10
CA VAL A 359 -10.76 -2.22 20.77
C VAL A 359 -10.35 -1.04 21.64
N PHE A 360 -10.46 0.19 21.13
CA PHE A 360 -10.14 1.37 21.95
C PHE A 360 -11.13 1.60 23.12
N ASN A 361 -12.34 1.07 23.01
CA ASN A 361 -13.32 1.02 24.09
C ASN A 361 -13.17 -0.24 24.97
N GLY A 362 -12.17 -1.09 24.70
CA GLY A 362 -11.82 -2.28 25.46
C GLY A 362 -10.81 -2.03 26.59
N PRO A 363 -10.26 -3.09 27.20
CA PRO A 363 -9.33 -2.98 28.31
C PRO A 363 -7.95 -2.43 27.89
N PHE A 364 -7.30 -1.71 28.80
CA PHE A 364 -5.93 -1.22 28.64
C PHE A 364 -4.92 -2.33 28.94
N ALA A 365 -3.76 -2.28 28.30
CA ALA A 365 -2.63 -3.14 28.63
C ALA A 365 -1.87 -2.58 29.84
N HIS A 366 -1.43 -3.47 30.74
CA HIS A 366 -0.73 -3.12 31.97
C HIS A 366 0.52 -3.97 32.19
N LYS A 367 1.56 -3.37 32.76
CA LYS A 367 2.74 -4.06 33.29
C LYS A 367 2.94 -3.66 34.76
N HIS A 368 3.05 -4.64 35.65
CA HIS A 368 3.36 -4.41 37.07
C HIS A 368 4.79 -3.90 37.30
N GLY A 369 5.69 -4.10 36.34
CA GLY A 369 7.07 -3.61 36.36
C GLY A 369 7.80 -3.94 35.07
N HIS A 370 9.07 -3.53 34.94
CA HIS A 370 9.85 -3.69 33.71
C HIS A 370 10.00 -5.15 33.24
N ASN A 371 10.13 -6.09 34.18
CA ASN A 371 10.34 -7.51 33.90
C ASN A 371 9.03 -8.32 33.76
N TYR A 372 7.88 -7.67 33.92
CA TYR A 372 6.58 -8.34 33.81
C TYR A 372 6.07 -8.30 32.37
N GLN A 373 5.34 -9.34 31.97
CA GLN A 373 4.64 -9.38 30.69
C GLN A 373 3.44 -8.43 30.69
N TRP A 374 3.00 -8.01 29.50
CA TRP A 374 1.75 -7.27 29.35
C TRP A 374 0.56 -8.13 29.77
N THR A 375 -0.27 -7.58 30.64
CA THR A 375 -1.50 -8.19 31.13
C THR A 375 -2.68 -7.25 30.91
N MET A 376 -3.89 -7.77 31.03
CA MET A 376 -5.10 -6.97 30.98
C MET A 376 -5.22 -6.13 32.26
N TYR A 377 -5.43 -4.83 32.14
CA TYR A 377 -5.73 -3.98 33.29
C TYR A 377 -7.11 -4.32 33.86
N THR A 378 -7.15 -4.73 35.13
CA THR A 378 -8.38 -5.12 35.85
C THR A 378 -8.80 -4.13 36.94
N GLY A 379 -8.00 -3.08 37.16
CA GLY A 379 -8.29 -2.05 38.16
C GLY A 379 -9.38 -1.07 37.74
N LYS A 380 -9.62 -0.05 38.58
CA LYS A 380 -10.59 1.01 38.30
C LYS A 380 -10.07 1.94 37.20
N ILE A 381 -10.84 2.10 36.13
CA ILE A 381 -10.57 3.08 35.08
C ILE A 381 -11.10 4.45 35.54
N PRO A 382 -10.28 5.52 35.52
CA PRO A 382 -10.71 6.85 35.97
C PRO A 382 -11.72 7.51 35.02
N TYR A 383 -12.40 8.54 35.53
CA TYR A 383 -13.33 9.39 34.77
C TYR A 383 -12.72 10.79 34.51
N PRO A 384 -12.91 11.39 33.30
CA PRO A 384 -13.48 10.76 32.10
C PRO A 384 -12.59 9.61 31.62
N ARG A 385 -13.18 8.67 30.89
CA ARG A 385 -12.43 7.50 30.39
C ARG A 385 -11.23 7.99 29.54
N PRO A 386 -9.99 7.59 29.88
CA PRO A 386 -8.80 7.94 29.11
C PRO A 386 -8.98 7.65 27.61
N GLY A 387 -8.65 8.63 26.76
CA GLY A 387 -8.85 8.58 25.31
C GLY A 387 -10.18 9.17 24.79
N THR A 388 -11.06 9.64 25.68
CA THR A 388 -12.28 10.39 25.31
C THR A 388 -11.92 11.85 24.99
N CYS A 389 -12.57 12.45 24.00
CA CYS A 389 -12.31 13.84 23.62
C CYS A 389 -12.97 14.83 24.58
N PRO A 390 -12.38 16.01 24.86
CA PRO A 390 -13.06 17.05 25.61
C PRO A 390 -14.24 17.64 24.81
N GLY A 391 -15.33 18.01 25.49
CA GLY A 391 -16.52 18.62 24.88
C GLY A 391 -17.28 17.70 23.91
N GLY A 392 -16.95 16.41 23.90
CA GLY A 392 -17.57 15.39 23.04
C GLY A 392 -18.84 14.81 23.63
N THR A 393 -19.43 13.83 22.93
CA THR A 393 -20.72 13.23 23.28
C THR A 393 -20.75 12.66 24.70
N PHE A 394 -19.64 12.08 25.16
CA PHE A 394 -19.54 11.43 26.48
C PHE A 394 -18.99 12.33 27.59
N THR A 395 -18.58 13.56 27.24
CA THR A 395 -17.89 14.50 28.14
C THR A 395 -18.36 15.95 27.90
N PRO A 396 -19.69 16.21 27.77
CA PRO A 396 -20.19 17.53 27.38
C PRO A 396 -19.83 18.63 28.38
N ASN A 397 -19.59 18.29 29.64
CA ASN A 397 -19.24 19.25 30.69
C ASN A 397 -17.73 19.55 30.77
N LEU A 398 -16.89 18.82 30.04
CA LEU A 398 -15.42 18.96 30.08
C LEU A 398 -14.91 19.54 28.77
N GLN A 399 -15.02 20.86 28.61
CA GLN A 399 -14.76 21.57 27.35
C GLN A 399 -13.27 21.63 26.93
N SER A 400 -12.34 21.29 27.84
CA SER A 400 -10.90 21.24 27.56
C SER A 400 -10.26 20.06 28.28
N SER A 401 -9.23 19.47 27.67
CA SER A 401 -8.43 18.41 28.29
C SER A 401 -7.68 18.88 29.55
N LYS A 402 -7.48 20.19 29.72
CA LYS A 402 -6.92 20.77 30.95
C LYS A 402 -7.84 20.58 32.16
N ALA A 403 -9.14 20.37 31.93
CA ALA A 403 -10.10 20.07 32.98
C ALA A 403 -10.17 18.57 33.34
N PHE A 404 -9.38 17.71 32.68
CA PHE A 404 -9.30 16.30 33.06
C PHE A 404 -8.65 16.13 34.44
N SER A 405 -9.11 15.13 35.19
CA SER A 405 -8.59 14.82 36.52
C SER A 405 -7.13 14.37 36.46
N ASP A 406 -6.36 14.68 37.50
CA ASP A 406 -4.96 14.23 37.62
C ASP A 406 -4.87 12.69 37.56
N GLU A 407 -5.88 11.98 38.06
CA GLU A 407 -5.99 10.51 37.96
C GLU A 407 -6.10 10.04 36.49
N ALA A 408 -6.97 10.65 35.68
CA ALA A 408 -7.13 10.30 34.27
C ALA A 408 -5.86 10.60 33.44
N VAL A 409 -5.23 11.74 33.69
CA VAL A 409 -4.01 12.17 32.99
C VAL A 409 -2.82 11.26 33.36
N ASN A 410 -2.66 10.90 34.63
CA ASN A 410 -1.60 9.97 35.05
C ASN A 410 -1.86 8.55 34.54
N PHE A 411 -3.13 8.13 34.48
CA PHE A 411 -3.49 6.83 33.94
C PHE A 411 -3.09 6.70 32.47
N ILE A 412 -3.49 7.65 31.61
CA ILE A 412 -3.18 7.56 30.18
C ILE A 412 -1.67 7.64 29.92
N ARG A 413 -0.93 8.41 30.73
CA ARG A 413 0.53 8.47 30.66
C ARG A 413 1.18 7.10 30.82
N ALA A 414 0.66 6.27 31.70
CA ALA A 414 1.16 4.93 31.98
C ALA A 414 0.56 3.84 31.09
N HIS A 415 -0.63 4.06 30.52
CA HIS A 415 -1.42 3.07 29.77
C HIS A 415 -1.83 3.54 28.37
N PRO A 416 -0.89 3.94 27.49
CA PRO A 416 -1.22 4.33 26.11
C PRO A 416 -1.60 3.14 25.21
N LEU A 417 -1.34 1.90 25.63
CA LEU A 417 -1.54 0.69 24.82
C LEU A 417 -2.85 -0.03 25.22
N MET A 418 -3.67 -0.39 24.23
CA MET A 418 -4.84 -1.27 24.41
C MET A 418 -4.40 -2.73 24.49
N TYR A 419 -5.09 -3.52 25.32
CA TYR A 419 -4.75 -4.94 25.52
C TYR A 419 -5.19 -5.82 24.35
N HIS A 420 -6.44 -5.65 23.88
CA HIS A 420 -6.93 -6.41 22.74
C HIS A 420 -6.31 -5.90 21.42
N PRO A 421 -5.93 -6.81 20.50
CA PRO A 421 -5.60 -6.43 19.14
C PRO A 421 -6.85 -6.18 18.30
N VAL A 422 -6.69 -5.45 17.20
CA VAL A 422 -7.68 -5.35 16.13
C VAL A 422 -7.38 -6.45 15.12
N TYR A 423 -8.31 -7.39 14.96
CA TYR A 423 -8.27 -8.40 13.90
C TYR A 423 -8.93 -7.87 12.62
N PRO A 424 -8.56 -8.40 11.44
CA PRO A 424 -9.19 -7.99 10.20
C PRO A 424 -10.59 -8.59 10.10
N THR A 425 -11.39 -8.06 9.19
CA THR A 425 -12.72 -8.55 8.86
C THR A 425 -12.63 -10.05 8.52
N HIS A 426 -13.54 -10.86 9.08
CA HIS A 426 -13.50 -12.33 8.99
C HIS A 426 -12.25 -13.01 9.59
N LYS A 427 -11.44 -12.29 10.38
CA LYS A 427 -10.21 -12.79 11.04
C LYS A 427 -9.21 -13.46 10.09
N ARG A 428 -9.18 -13.04 8.82
CA ARG A 428 -8.25 -13.55 7.80
C ARG A 428 -7.86 -12.45 6.81
N PRO A 429 -6.74 -12.58 6.08
CA PRO A 429 -6.39 -11.67 5.00
C PRO A 429 -7.31 -11.89 3.78
N LEU A 430 -7.49 -10.85 2.97
CA LEU A 430 -8.16 -10.94 1.68
C LEU A 430 -7.25 -11.52 0.60
N VAL A 431 -5.96 -11.16 0.65
CA VAL A 431 -4.93 -11.59 -0.32
C VAL A 431 -3.74 -12.10 0.45
N VAL A 432 -3.17 -13.22 0.02
CA VAL A 432 -1.91 -13.76 0.55
C VAL A 432 -0.98 -14.13 -0.61
N ARG A 433 0.27 -13.69 -0.54
CA ARG A 433 1.36 -14.09 -1.44
C ARG A 433 2.51 -14.64 -0.63
N SER A 434 2.83 -15.90 -0.85
CA SER A 434 3.97 -16.60 -0.24
C SER A 434 4.73 -17.39 -1.31
N GLY A 435 6.00 -17.70 -1.06
CA GLY A 435 6.83 -18.48 -1.99
C GLY A 435 7.17 -17.75 -3.30
N VAL A 436 7.06 -16.43 -3.32
CA VAL A 436 7.42 -15.56 -4.45
C VAL A 436 8.67 -14.75 -4.14
N ASP A 437 9.35 -14.25 -5.17
CA ASP A 437 10.61 -13.50 -5.02
C ASP A 437 10.42 -12.00 -4.80
N TYR A 438 9.18 -11.53 -4.65
CA TYR A 438 8.81 -10.14 -4.42
C TYR A 438 8.00 -9.95 -3.12
N ARG A 439 7.86 -8.69 -2.69
CA ARG A 439 6.93 -8.27 -1.64
C ARG A 439 6.03 -7.15 -2.13
N PHE A 440 4.82 -7.08 -1.57
CA PHE A 440 3.97 -5.92 -1.75
C PHE A 440 4.52 -4.72 -0.97
N THR A 441 4.47 -3.55 -1.60
CA THR A 441 4.94 -2.29 -1.02
C THR A 441 3.81 -1.31 -0.80
N THR A 442 2.85 -1.22 -1.72
CA THR A 442 1.78 -0.20 -1.71
C THR A 442 0.46 -0.76 -2.20
N ILE A 443 -0.64 -0.08 -1.86
CA ILE A 443 -1.99 -0.45 -2.30
C ILE A 443 -2.80 0.78 -2.72
N ALA A 444 -3.62 0.59 -3.76
CA ALA A 444 -4.72 1.47 -4.10
C ALA A 444 -5.95 0.62 -4.38
N VAL A 445 -7.14 1.12 -4.01
CA VAL A 445 -8.40 0.40 -4.18
C VAL A 445 -9.34 1.24 -5.01
N ASP A 446 -10.05 0.60 -5.94
CA ASP A 446 -11.18 1.19 -6.66
C ASP A 446 -12.45 0.36 -6.45
N GLN A 447 -13.60 1.04 -6.55
CA GLN A 447 -14.92 0.45 -6.38
C GLN A 447 -15.69 0.55 -7.70
N VAL A 448 -15.65 -0.53 -8.48
CA VAL A 448 -16.01 -0.54 -9.89
C VAL A 448 -17.38 -1.17 -10.10
N ASP A 449 -18.28 -0.44 -10.74
CA ASP A 449 -19.55 -0.99 -11.19
C ASP A 449 -19.32 -1.86 -12.44
N ALA A 450 -19.89 -3.05 -12.43
CA ALA A 450 -19.90 -4.02 -13.52
C ALA A 450 -21.35 -4.37 -13.90
N VAL A 451 -21.53 -5.28 -14.87
CA VAL A 451 -22.87 -5.71 -15.31
C VAL A 451 -23.68 -6.37 -14.19
N ASP A 452 -23.02 -7.17 -13.35
CA ASP A 452 -23.63 -8.05 -12.35
C ASP A 452 -23.52 -7.54 -10.91
N GLY A 453 -22.81 -6.43 -10.68
CA GLY A 453 -22.68 -5.86 -9.35
C GLY A 453 -21.52 -4.87 -9.26
N ARG A 454 -21.11 -4.59 -8.02
CA ARG A 454 -19.98 -3.73 -7.73
C ARG A 454 -18.83 -4.55 -7.17
N TYR A 455 -17.61 -4.26 -7.62
CA TYR A 455 -16.42 -5.02 -7.30
C TYR A 455 -15.33 -4.13 -6.72
N GLU A 456 -14.64 -4.66 -5.73
CA GLU A 456 -13.42 -4.06 -5.19
C GLU A 456 -12.23 -4.52 -6.03
N VAL A 457 -11.49 -3.58 -6.59
CA VAL A 457 -10.29 -3.86 -7.38
C VAL A 457 -9.07 -3.32 -6.66
N PHE A 458 -8.14 -4.22 -6.36
CA PHE A 458 -6.87 -3.91 -5.71
C PHE A 458 -5.78 -3.70 -6.75
N PHE A 459 -5.06 -2.59 -6.65
CA PHE A 459 -3.80 -2.36 -7.32
C PHE A 459 -2.70 -2.49 -6.27
N LEU A 460 -1.80 -3.45 -6.45
CA LEU A 460 -0.75 -3.80 -5.48
C LEU A 460 0.62 -3.54 -6.11
N GLY A 461 1.37 -2.58 -5.57
CA GLY A 461 2.74 -2.31 -6.00
C GLY A 461 3.72 -3.30 -5.38
N THR A 462 4.82 -3.62 -6.10
CA THR A 462 5.85 -4.56 -5.62
C THR A 462 7.23 -3.91 -5.45
N ASP A 463 8.09 -4.59 -4.69
CA ASP A 463 9.51 -4.24 -4.54
C ASP A 463 10.35 -4.50 -5.81
N ARG A 464 9.72 -5.01 -6.88
CA ARG A 464 10.34 -5.21 -8.21
C ARG A 464 9.91 -4.17 -9.25
N GLY A 465 9.06 -3.22 -8.90
CA GLY A 465 8.58 -2.21 -9.83
C GLY A 465 7.43 -2.69 -10.73
N THR A 466 6.67 -3.68 -10.26
CA THR A 466 5.43 -4.13 -10.90
C THR A 466 4.20 -3.63 -10.15
N VAL A 467 3.07 -3.54 -10.85
CA VAL A 467 1.75 -3.36 -10.25
C VAL A 467 0.86 -4.55 -10.65
N GLN A 468 0.28 -5.19 -9.65
CA GLN A 468 -0.69 -6.28 -9.83
C GLN A 468 -2.11 -5.76 -9.65
N LYS A 469 -3.00 -6.10 -10.60
CA LYS A 469 -4.44 -5.84 -10.52
C LYS A 469 -5.12 -7.11 -10.04
N VAL A 470 -5.74 -7.06 -8.86
CA VAL A 470 -6.30 -8.22 -8.17
C VAL A 470 -7.75 -7.95 -7.79
N ILE A 471 -8.60 -8.97 -7.92
CA ILE A 471 -9.95 -8.98 -7.35
C ILE A 471 -10.11 -10.21 -6.46
N VAL A 472 -10.98 -10.10 -5.45
CA VAL A 472 -11.32 -11.19 -4.54
C VAL A 472 -12.82 -11.43 -4.64
N LEU A 473 -13.21 -12.67 -4.93
CA LEU A 473 -14.58 -13.06 -5.18
C LEU A 473 -15.00 -14.17 -4.21
N PRO A 474 -16.25 -14.19 -3.73
CA PRO A 474 -16.75 -15.33 -2.96
C PRO A 474 -16.91 -16.54 -3.87
N LYS A 475 -16.20 -17.62 -3.58
CA LYS A 475 -16.34 -18.91 -4.30
C LYS A 475 -17.46 -19.75 -3.70
N ASP A 476 -17.51 -19.79 -2.37
CA ASP A 476 -18.59 -20.36 -1.57
C ASP A 476 -18.78 -19.49 -0.29
N PRO A 477 -19.76 -19.76 0.60
CA PRO A 477 -19.98 -18.93 1.80
C PRO A 477 -18.76 -18.83 2.75
N THR A 478 -17.82 -19.76 2.64
CA THR A 478 -16.66 -19.88 3.54
C THR A 478 -15.34 -19.52 2.87
N THR A 479 -15.21 -19.72 1.55
CA THR A 479 -13.98 -19.53 0.79
C THR A 479 -14.05 -18.38 -0.21
N MET A 480 -12.95 -17.63 -0.28
CA MET A 480 -12.75 -16.57 -1.25
C MET A 480 -11.80 -17.06 -2.34
N GLU A 481 -12.10 -16.76 -3.60
CA GLU A 481 -11.23 -16.92 -4.76
C GLU A 481 -10.52 -15.60 -5.04
N GLU A 482 -9.19 -15.65 -5.08
CA GLU A 482 -8.37 -14.52 -5.47
C GLU A 482 -7.97 -14.64 -6.95
N LEU A 483 -8.10 -13.56 -7.71
CA LEU A 483 -7.76 -13.51 -9.13
C LEU A 483 -6.81 -12.36 -9.43
N THR A 484 -5.58 -12.69 -9.85
CA THR A 484 -4.66 -11.71 -10.44
C THR A 484 -5.03 -11.52 -11.91
N LEU A 485 -5.69 -10.40 -12.23
CA LEU A 485 -6.13 -10.07 -13.59
C LEU A 485 -4.97 -9.63 -14.47
N GLU A 486 -4.01 -8.92 -13.89
CA GLU A 486 -2.90 -8.33 -14.63
C GLU A 486 -1.70 -8.11 -13.72
N GLU A 487 -0.51 -8.23 -14.30
CA GLU A 487 0.73 -7.69 -13.73
C GLU A 487 1.48 -6.86 -14.79
N VAL A 488 1.84 -5.63 -14.44
CA VAL A 488 2.55 -4.71 -15.34
C VAL A 488 3.87 -4.26 -14.74
N GLU A 489 4.95 -4.30 -15.52
CA GLU A 489 6.20 -3.62 -15.21
C GLU A 489 6.06 -2.13 -15.52
N VAL A 490 5.97 -1.29 -14.49
CA VAL A 490 5.71 0.15 -14.63
C VAL A 490 7.00 0.98 -14.75
N PHE A 491 8.16 0.39 -14.49
CA PHE A 491 9.46 1.02 -14.64
C PHE A 491 10.38 0.20 -15.55
N ARG A 492 11.26 0.89 -16.27
CA ARG A 492 12.22 0.27 -17.19
C ARG A 492 13.25 -0.62 -16.46
N THR A 493 13.58 -0.24 -15.24
CA THR A 493 14.48 -0.99 -14.36
C THR A 493 13.71 -1.49 -13.15
N SER A 494 14.14 -2.63 -12.60
CA SER A 494 13.53 -3.21 -11.39
C SER A 494 13.84 -2.33 -10.18
N VAL A 495 12.92 -1.43 -9.84
CA VAL A 495 13.01 -0.52 -8.69
C VAL A 495 11.72 -0.62 -7.86
N PRO A 496 11.80 -0.62 -6.52
CA PRO A 496 10.61 -0.73 -5.67
C PRO A 496 9.59 0.39 -5.94
N VAL A 497 8.31 0.03 -6.01
CA VAL A 497 7.22 1.01 -5.97
C VAL A 497 7.18 1.62 -4.57
N LYS A 498 7.33 2.96 -4.48
CA LYS A 498 7.34 3.73 -3.23
C LYS A 498 5.97 4.24 -2.82
N THR A 499 5.26 4.88 -3.76
CA THR A 499 3.97 5.51 -3.50
C THR A 499 3.05 5.27 -4.68
N MET A 500 1.75 5.11 -4.39
CA MET A 500 0.72 4.93 -5.39
C MET A 500 -0.51 5.78 -5.07
N ARG A 501 -1.06 6.43 -6.09
CA ARG A 501 -2.25 7.28 -5.98
C ARG A 501 -3.22 6.97 -7.13
N ILE A 502 -4.50 6.86 -6.82
CA ILE A 502 -5.54 6.51 -7.78
C ILE A 502 -6.53 7.66 -7.98
N SER A 503 -6.91 7.90 -9.24
CA SER A 503 -8.02 8.78 -9.60
C SER A 503 -9.06 7.97 -10.38
N ALA A 504 -10.05 7.43 -9.66
CA ALA A 504 -11.17 6.70 -10.26
C ALA A 504 -11.92 7.58 -11.29
N LYS A 505 -12.15 8.86 -10.97
CA LYS A 505 -12.81 9.80 -11.90
C LYS A 505 -12.08 9.95 -13.24
N ARG A 506 -10.75 9.93 -13.22
CA ARG A 506 -9.92 10.07 -14.43
C ARG A 506 -9.51 8.71 -15.02
N GLN A 507 -9.86 7.61 -14.36
CA GLN A 507 -9.43 6.25 -14.68
C GLN A 507 -7.90 6.12 -14.80
N GLN A 508 -7.17 6.73 -13.87
CA GLN A 508 -5.70 6.74 -13.84
C GLN A 508 -5.13 6.30 -12.49
N LEU A 509 -3.99 5.63 -12.54
CA LEU A 509 -3.11 5.29 -11.44
C LEU A 509 -1.78 6.02 -11.63
N TYR A 510 -1.23 6.56 -10.56
CA TYR A 510 0.07 7.24 -10.55
C TYR A 510 0.99 6.49 -9.61
N VAL A 511 2.09 5.94 -10.16
CA VAL A 511 2.98 5.01 -9.46
C VAL A 511 4.38 5.61 -9.42
N SER A 512 4.98 5.78 -8.25
CA SER A 512 6.30 6.39 -8.12
C SER A 512 7.35 5.47 -7.50
N SER A 513 8.62 5.73 -7.80
CA SER A 513 9.79 5.00 -7.31
C SER A 513 11.01 5.92 -7.18
N ASP A 514 12.19 5.36 -6.94
CA ASP A 514 13.43 6.14 -7.06
C ASP A 514 13.75 6.58 -8.49
N ALA A 515 13.23 5.90 -9.51
CA ALA A 515 13.54 6.17 -10.90
C ALA A 515 12.64 7.23 -11.54
N GLY A 516 11.43 7.43 -11.02
CA GLY A 516 10.46 8.35 -11.61
C GLY A 516 9.02 8.09 -11.19
N LEU A 517 8.11 8.60 -12.01
CA LEU A 517 6.66 8.43 -11.91
C LEU A 517 6.16 7.76 -13.19
N THR A 518 5.19 6.85 -13.08
CA THR A 518 4.48 6.29 -14.23
C THR A 518 2.98 6.50 -14.04
N GLN A 519 2.35 7.21 -14.98
CA GLN A 519 0.89 7.28 -15.11
C GLN A 519 0.41 6.03 -15.85
N VAL A 520 -0.57 5.30 -15.32
CA VAL A 520 -1.09 4.04 -15.89
C VAL A 520 -2.62 4.07 -15.91
N SER A 521 -3.25 3.66 -17.01
CA SER A 521 -4.70 3.48 -17.08
C SER A 521 -5.17 2.34 -16.18
N LEU A 522 -6.33 2.48 -15.52
CA LEU A 522 -6.92 1.41 -14.70
C LEU A 522 -7.38 0.18 -15.51
N HIS A 523 -7.57 0.36 -16.82
CA HIS A 523 -8.02 -0.69 -17.73
C HIS A 523 -7.36 -0.61 -19.10
N ARG A 524 -7.16 -1.77 -19.74
CA ARG A 524 -6.61 -1.91 -21.09
C ARG A 524 -7.29 -3.09 -21.82
N CYS A 525 -8.61 -3.02 -21.96
CA CYS A 525 -9.44 -4.16 -22.36
C CYS A 525 -9.01 -4.87 -23.66
N GLY A 526 -8.42 -4.13 -24.61
CA GLY A 526 -7.90 -4.69 -25.86
C GLY A 526 -6.75 -5.69 -25.69
N VAL A 527 -6.06 -5.69 -24.55
CA VAL A 527 -4.96 -6.64 -24.26
C VAL A 527 -5.48 -8.07 -24.10
N TYR A 528 -6.68 -8.24 -23.54
CA TYR A 528 -7.22 -9.57 -23.24
C TYR A 528 -7.42 -10.41 -24.50
N GLY A 529 -7.85 -9.79 -25.59
CA GLY A 529 -7.99 -10.46 -26.88
C GLY A 529 -9.04 -9.81 -27.77
N LYS A 530 -9.23 -10.41 -28.95
CA LYS A 530 -10.16 -9.92 -29.97
C LYS A 530 -11.46 -10.73 -30.02
N ALA A 531 -11.56 -11.82 -29.25
CA ALA A 531 -12.76 -12.63 -29.17
C ALA A 531 -13.60 -12.28 -27.94
N CYS A 532 -14.92 -12.49 -28.04
CA CYS A 532 -15.83 -12.36 -26.91
C CYS A 532 -15.41 -13.25 -25.73
N SER A 533 -14.91 -14.45 -26.04
CA SER A 533 -14.44 -15.38 -25.02
C SER A 533 -13.24 -14.88 -24.25
N ASP A 534 -12.29 -14.24 -24.92
CA ASP A 534 -11.09 -13.69 -24.28
C ASP A 534 -11.50 -12.58 -23.29
N CYS A 535 -12.42 -11.71 -23.71
CA CYS A 535 -12.95 -10.63 -22.90
C CYS A 535 -13.73 -11.15 -21.68
N CYS A 536 -14.57 -12.17 -21.86
CA CYS A 536 -15.34 -12.77 -20.78
C CYS A 536 -14.45 -13.51 -19.77
N LEU A 537 -13.47 -14.28 -20.26
CA LEU A 537 -12.49 -14.98 -19.42
C LEU A 537 -11.51 -14.03 -18.71
N ALA A 538 -11.44 -12.76 -19.11
CA ALA A 538 -10.64 -11.76 -18.41
C ALA A 538 -11.17 -11.49 -17.00
N ARG A 539 -12.48 -11.66 -16.76
CA ARG A 539 -13.15 -11.37 -15.48
C ARG A 539 -12.81 -9.99 -14.90
N ASP A 540 -12.48 -9.02 -15.76
CA ASP A 540 -12.10 -7.67 -15.37
C ASP A 540 -13.36 -6.78 -15.28
N PRO A 541 -13.70 -6.23 -14.10
CA PRO A 541 -14.88 -5.37 -13.93
C PRO A 541 -14.90 -4.15 -14.85
N TYR A 542 -13.73 -3.67 -15.26
CA TYR A 542 -13.64 -2.52 -16.17
C TYR A 542 -13.88 -2.88 -17.63
N CYS A 543 -13.95 -4.16 -18.01
CA CYS A 543 -13.95 -4.59 -19.40
C CYS A 543 -15.18 -5.44 -19.75
N ALA A 544 -15.85 -5.07 -20.83
CA ALA A 544 -17.01 -5.79 -21.35
C ALA A 544 -16.89 -5.94 -22.88
N TRP A 545 -17.45 -7.02 -23.41
CA TRP A 545 -17.57 -7.20 -24.85
C TRP A 545 -18.75 -6.38 -25.37
N ASP A 546 -18.54 -5.51 -26.36
CA ASP A 546 -19.59 -4.63 -26.89
C ASP A 546 -20.40 -5.21 -28.06
N GLY A 547 -19.95 -6.33 -28.62
CA GLY A 547 -20.49 -6.93 -29.84
C GLY A 547 -19.40 -7.19 -30.88
N GLU A 548 -18.35 -6.38 -30.87
CA GLU A 548 -17.27 -6.37 -31.85
C GLU A 548 -15.88 -6.52 -31.22
N SER A 549 -15.64 -5.87 -30.07
CA SER A 549 -14.35 -5.90 -29.40
C SER A 549 -14.49 -5.82 -27.87
N CYS A 550 -13.39 -6.08 -27.16
CA CYS A 550 -13.34 -5.93 -25.71
C CYS A 550 -13.03 -4.47 -25.35
N THR A 551 -14.02 -3.77 -24.80
CA THR A 551 -13.96 -2.32 -24.54
C THR A 551 -14.27 -1.98 -23.08
N PRO A 552 -13.93 -0.75 -22.63
CA PRO A 552 -14.25 -0.33 -21.27
C PRO A 552 -15.76 -0.38 -20.99
N PHE A 553 -16.12 -0.87 -19.81
CA PHE A 553 -17.50 -0.92 -19.35
C PHE A 553 -18.04 0.49 -19.11
N THR A 554 -19.26 0.73 -19.56
CA THR A 554 -20.04 1.95 -19.27
C THR A 554 -21.49 1.59 -18.98
N GLN A 555 -22.20 2.35 -18.15
CA GLN A 555 -23.57 2.02 -17.73
C GLN A 555 -24.67 2.30 -18.79
N ALA A 556 -24.33 2.43 -20.08
CA ALA A 556 -25.23 2.91 -21.13
C ALA A 556 -26.50 2.06 -21.36
N THR A 557 -27.58 2.72 -21.78
CA THR A 557 -28.97 2.22 -21.88
C THR A 557 -29.23 1.16 -22.97
N LYS A 558 -28.33 0.97 -23.94
CA LYS A 558 -28.47 -0.05 -25.00
C LYS A 558 -27.97 -1.43 -24.54
N ARG A 559 -28.69 -2.04 -23.60
CA ARG A 559 -28.37 -3.29 -22.88
C ARG A 559 -28.13 -4.54 -23.74
N ARG A 560 -28.52 -4.58 -25.02
CA ARG A 560 -28.70 -5.87 -25.73
C ARG A 560 -27.43 -6.52 -26.30
N SER A 561 -26.28 -5.85 -26.35
CA SER A 561 -25.04 -6.41 -26.91
C SER A 561 -23.86 -6.55 -25.94
N ARG A 562 -23.94 -5.97 -24.73
CA ARG A 562 -22.84 -6.02 -23.77
C ARG A 562 -22.80 -7.32 -22.97
N ARG A 563 -21.62 -7.92 -22.90
CA ARG A 563 -21.40 -9.21 -22.23
C ARG A 563 -20.19 -9.11 -21.32
N GLN A 564 -20.40 -9.43 -20.06
CA GLN A 564 -19.39 -9.47 -19.02
C GLN A 564 -19.87 -10.48 -17.98
N ASP A 565 -18.95 -11.25 -17.43
CA ASP A 565 -19.21 -12.18 -16.35
C ASP A 565 -17.97 -12.21 -15.46
N VAL A 566 -17.94 -11.30 -14.48
CA VAL A 566 -16.82 -11.18 -13.53
C VAL A 566 -16.85 -12.38 -12.57
N LYS A 567 -18.04 -12.73 -12.07
CA LYS A 567 -18.20 -13.75 -11.04
C LYS A 567 -17.81 -15.14 -11.50
N HIS A 568 -18.16 -15.57 -12.70
CA HIS A 568 -17.92 -16.95 -13.17
C HIS A 568 -16.98 -17.02 -14.38
N GLY A 569 -16.93 -15.98 -15.21
CA GLY A 569 -16.13 -15.96 -16.43
C GLY A 569 -16.55 -17.02 -17.45
N ASP A 570 -17.86 -17.28 -17.63
CA ASP A 570 -18.36 -18.33 -18.52
C ASP A 570 -18.66 -17.81 -19.95
N PRO A 571 -17.75 -18.01 -20.93
CA PRO A 571 -17.98 -17.57 -22.29
C PRO A 571 -19.08 -18.36 -23.02
N LEU A 572 -19.43 -19.58 -22.59
CA LEU A 572 -20.47 -20.38 -23.26
C LEU A 572 -21.85 -19.76 -23.06
N ARG A 573 -22.10 -19.23 -21.87
CA ARG A 573 -23.36 -18.53 -21.54
C ARG A 573 -23.39 -17.11 -22.10
N GLN A 574 -22.26 -16.41 -22.04
CA GLN A 574 -22.21 -15.00 -22.43
C GLN A 574 -22.05 -14.79 -23.94
N CYS A 575 -21.23 -15.60 -24.61
CA CYS A 575 -20.86 -15.37 -26.01
C CYS A 575 -21.71 -16.17 -27.00
N ARG A 576 -22.74 -15.53 -27.58
CA ARG A 576 -23.53 -16.12 -28.69
C ARG A 576 -22.62 -16.57 -29.84
N GLY A 577 -22.77 -17.83 -30.23
CA GLY A 577 -22.03 -18.43 -31.36
C GLY A 577 -20.60 -18.83 -31.04
N PHE A 578 -20.24 -19.02 -29.76
CA PHE A 578 -18.92 -19.54 -29.35
C PHE A 578 -18.53 -20.80 -30.16
N ASN A 579 -19.46 -21.71 -30.43
CA ASN A 579 -19.20 -22.88 -31.28
C ASN A 579 -19.29 -22.60 -32.78
N ALA A 580 -20.23 -21.74 -33.22
CA ALA A 580 -20.55 -21.54 -34.64
C ALA A 580 -19.65 -20.52 -35.39
N LYS A 581 -18.98 -19.59 -34.67
CA LYS A 581 -18.07 -18.60 -35.26
C LYS A 581 -16.59 -18.98 -35.14
N VAL A 582 -16.23 -19.90 -34.24
CA VAL A 582 -14.86 -20.43 -34.14
C VAL A 582 -14.53 -21.23 -35.39
N GLU A 583 -15.44 -22.09 -35.88
CA GLU A 583 -15.25 -22.82 -37.15
C GLU A 583 -15.09 -21.91 -38.37
N LYS A 584 -15.76 -20.74 -38.41
CA LYS A 584 -15.65 -19.78 -39.53
C LYS A 584 -14.43 -18.84 -39.45
N LYS A 585 -13.68 -18.85 -38.34
CA LYS A 585 -12.50 -17.98 -38.12
C LYS A 585 -11.23 -18.77 -37.80
N LEU A 586 -11.22 -20.08 -37.99
CA LEU A 586 -9.97 -20.84 -38.02
C LEU A 586 -9.14 -20.29 -39.18
N LYS A 587 -8.00 -19.65 -38.85
CA LYS A 587 -7.05 -19.22 -39.85
C LYS A 587 -6.29 -20.46 -40.30
N GLU A 588 -6.72 -21.07 -41.39
CA GLU A 588 -5.93 -22.10 -42.04
C GLU A 588 -4.68 -21.44 -42.62
N THR A 589 -3.53 -21.84 -42.09
CA THR A 589 -2.22 -21.47 -42.64
C THR A 589 -1.58 -22.70 -43.22
N VAL A 590 -1.47 -22.73 -44.55
CA VAL A 590 -0.68 -23.76 -45.23
C VAL A 590 0.79 -23.53 -44.91
N GLN A 591 1.46 -24.57 -44.43
CA GLN A 591 2.88 -24.57 -44.16
C GLN A 591 3.53 -25.58 -45.09
N PHE A 592 4.55 -25.14 -45.84
CA PHE A 592 5.30 -26.00 -46.73
C PHE A 592 6.53 -26.52 -45.98
N GLY A 593 6.65 -27.85 -45.87
CA GLY A 593 7.82 -28.53 -45.34
C GLY A 593 8.55 -29.28 -46.46
N VAL A 594 9.86 -29.45 -46.32
CA VAL A 594 10.64 -30.32 -47.21
C VAL A 594 10.61 -31.72 -46.61
N GLU A 595 10.44 -32.74 -47.45
CA GLU A 595 10.47 -34.13 -46.99
C GLU A 595 11.79 -34.42 -46.25
N GLY A 596 11.69 -34.93 -45.02
CA GLY A 596 12.84 -35.17 -44.14
C GLY A 596 13.31 -33.97 -43.30
N SER A 597 12.71 -32.78 -43.42
CA SER A 597 13.01 -31.63 -42.57
C SER A 597 11.98 -31.42 -41.45
N SER A 598 12.35 -30.62 -40.45
CA SER A 598 11.47 -30.23 -39.34
C SER A 598 10.88 -28.83 -39.58
N THR A 599 9.57 -28.68 -39.35
CA THR A 599 8.88 -27.37 -39.38
C THR A 599 8.46 -26.96 -37.97
N PHE A 600 8.65 -25.68 -37.63
CA PHE A 600 8.21 -25.10 -36.36
C PHE A 600 6.83 -24.45 -36.51
N LEU A 601 5.86 -24.88 -35.70
CA LEU A 601 4.53 -24.28 -35.63
C LEU A 601 4.38 -23.55 -34.30
N GLU A 602 4.32 -22.22 -34.37
CA GLU A 602 4.24 -21.39 -33.16
C GLU A 602 2.79 -21.22 -32.68
N CYS A 603 2.56 -21.48 -31.38
CA CYS A 603 1.32 -21.16 -30.69
C CYS A 603 1.64 -20.68 -29.27
N VAL A 604 1.59 -19.36 -29.06
CA VAL A 604 1.85 -18.75 -27.75
C VAL A 604 0.51 -18.32 -27.13
N PRO A 605 0.10 -18.88 -25.98
CA PRO A 605 -1.12 -18.45 -25.31
C PRO A 605 -0.92 -17.05 -24.72
N ARG A 606 -1.98 -16.23 -24.74
CA ARG A 606 -1.97 -14.89 -24.10
C ARG A 606 -1.92 -14.96 -22.59
N SER A 607 -2.54 -16.00 -22.02
CA SER A 607 -2.61 -16.16 -20.58
C SER A 607 -1.58 -17.18 -20.09
N PRO A 608 -0.74 -16.83 -19.11
CA PRO A 608 0.15 -17.78 -18.44
C PRO A 608 -0.60 -18.94 -17.76
N GLN A 609 -1.90 -18.78 -17.51
CA GLN A 609 -2.77 -19.79 -16.92
C GLN A 609 -3.30 -20.81 -17.94
N ALA A 610 -3.06 -20.62 -19.24
CA ALA A 610 -3.62 -21.47 -20.29
C ALA A 610 -2.69 -22.63 -20.65
N THR A 611 -3.26 -23.83 -20.79
CA THR A 611 -2.56 -25.00 -21.34
C THR A 611 -2.89 -25.19 -22.82
N VAL A 612 -1.89 -25.26 -23.68
CA VAL A 612 -2.06 -25.49 -25.12
C VAL A 612 -1.95 -26.98 -25.42
N LYS A 613 -2.86 -27.51 -26.24
CA LYS A 613 -2.83 -28.89 -26.75
C LYS A 613 -2.87 -28.86 -28.28
N TRP A 614 -1.95 -29.57 -28.92
CA TRP A 614 -1.92 -29.77 -30.36
C TRP A 614 -2.74 -31.01 -30.74
N LEU A 615 -3.54 -30.88 -31.78
CA LEU A 615 -4.27 -31.97 -32.40
C LEU A 615 -3.72 -32.18 -33.81
N TYR A 616 -3.41 -33.42 -34.17
CA TYR A 616 -2.89 -33.77 -35.49
C TYR A 616 -3.85 -34.73 -36.18
N GLN A 617 -4.24 -34.38 -37.41
CA GLN A 617 -5.07 -35.23 -38.26
C GLN A 617 -4.28 -35.56 -39.53
N LYS A 618 -4.17 -36.85 -39.83
CA LYS A 618 -3.61 -37.37 -41.08
C LYS A 618 -4.77 -37.79 -41.98
N ASP A 619 -4.74 -37.44 -43.25
CA ASP A 619 -5.78 -37.84 -44.20
C ASP A 619 -5.98 -39.37 -44.17
N GLY A 620 -7.25 -39.78 -44.01
CA GLY A 620 -7.66 -41.20 -44.06
C GLY A 620 -7.96 -41.92 -42.74
N ARG A 621 -7.87 -41.30 -41.55
CA ARG A 621 -8.32 -41.93 -40.28
C ARG A 621 -9.23 -41.00 -39.45
N ARG A 622 -10.40 -41.51 -39.01
CA ARG A 622 -11.43 -40.80 -38.22
C ARG A 622 -10.94 -40.49 -36.78
N LYS A 623 -11.52 -39.43 -36.19
CA LYS A 623 -11.28 -38.88 -34.83
C LYS A 623 -11.06 -39.97 -33.76
N VAL A 624 -9.96 -39.88 -33.01
CA VAL A 624 -9.77 -40.46 -31.67
C VAL A 624 -9.38 -39.33 -30.72
#